data_AF-A0A0D3IWN3-F1
#
_entry.id   AF-A0A0D3IWN3-F1
#
_cell.length_a   1.000
_cell.length_b   1.000
_cell.length_c   1.000
_cell.angle_alpha   90.00
_cell.angle_beta   90.00
_cell.angle_gamma   90.00
#
_symmetry.space_group_name_H-M   'P 1'
#
loop_
_entity.id
_entity.type
_entity.pdbx_description
1 polymer ?
#
loop_
_entity_poly.entity_id
_entity_poly.type
_entity_poly.pdbx_seq_one_letter_code
_entity_poly.pdbx_strand_id
1 'polypeptide(L)'
;MASSSPQSRATARLALVLDIDGTLIDSTDFDTVIHKRPGVDAFLDDCFSSFAAVAIWTHAGSDWARHVTQHVLTDADGRPRPWAFVWSASRASAKRKPIEHMFDLHPARDYIKPLLKVWRGKKRAAAGFTRDRTIIVEDTPSNCKSNYGNAVYVPTFQAGDWSDNTLPLLSLHLDELDAHVRAQGISVRYVEKRWWSTEVVPPCCCFSCLLARMDLDVPDTGAWTP
;
A
#
# COMPACT_ATOMS: atom_id res chain seq x y z
N MET A 1 -1.50 2.97 28.52
CA MET A 1 -1.93 2.61 27.15
C MET A 1 -3.30 1.98 27.28
N ALA A 2 -4.34 2.55 26.70
CA ALA A 2 -5.67 1.93 26.77
C ALA A 2 -5.66 0.66 25.92
N SER A 3 -5.72 -0.49 26.59
CA SER A 3 -5.86 -1.79 25.94
C SER A 3 -7.29 -1.87 25.37
N SER A 4 -7.40 -1.78 24.05
CA SER A 4 -8.62 -2.12 23.31
C SER A 4 -9.09 -3.53 23.71
N SER A 5 -10.38 -3.73 23.96
CA SER A 5 -10.91 -5.05 24.33
C SER A 5 -10.59 -6.09 23.23
N PRO A 6 -10.41 -7.38 23.57
CA PRO A 6 -10.12 -8.43 22.58
C PRO A 6 -11.13 -8.45 21.42
N GLN A 7 -12.40 -8.14 21.71
CA GLN A 7 -13.48 -8.10 20.74
C GLN A 7 -13.37 -6.92 19.75
N SER A 8 -12.88 -5.76 20.21
CA SER A 8 -12.61 -4.61 19.33
C SER A 8 -11.39 -4.84 18.40
N ARG A 9 -10.46 -5.73 18.77
CA ARG A 9 -9.34 -6.11 17.89
C ARG A 9 -9.78 -7.04 16.76
N ALA A 10 -10.72 -7.94 17.02
CA ALA A 10 -11.19 -8.91 16.03
C ALA A 10 -11.92 -8.26 14.84
N THR A 11 -12.54 -7.09 15.04
CA THR A 11 -13.34 -6.43 14.00
C THR A 11 -12.65 -5.21 13.35
N ALA A 12 -11.49 -4.79 13.84
CA ALA A 12 -10.80 -3.61 13.31
C ALA A 12 -10.16 -3.92 11.94
N ARG A 13 -10.54 -3.11 10.94
CA ARG A 13 -9.92 -3.10 9.60
C ARG A 13 -8.46 -2.64 9.68
N LEU A 14 -7.63 -3.11 8.75
CA LEU A 14 -6.28 -2.64 8.55
C LEU A 14 -6.25 -1.16 8.13
N ALA A 15 -5.13 -0.50 8.38
CA ALA A 15 -4.80 0.84 7.88
C ALA A 15 -3.53 0.75 7.02
N LEU A 16 -3.50 1.50 5.93
CA LEU A 16 -2.44 1.43 4.93
C LEU A 16 -1.54 2.67 4.95
N VAL A 17 -0.24 2.44 4.81
CA VAL A 17 0.76 3.44 4.46
C VAL A 17 1.33 3.05 3.10
N LEU A 18 1.16 3.90 2.10
CA LEU A 18 1.62 3.63 0.74
C LEU A 18 2.85 4.50 0.43
N ASP A 19 3.85 3.88 -0.18
CA ASP A 19 4.89 4.60 -0.89
C ASP A 19 4.37 5.16 -2.23
N ILE A 20 5.14 6.03 -2.91
CA ILE A 20 4.76 6.68 -4.16
C ILE A 20 5.63 6.20 -5.32
N ASP A 21 6.90 6.58 -5.34
CA ASP A 21 7.77 6.47 -6.52
C ASP A 21 8.24 5.02 -6.67
N GLY A 22 7.98 4.40 -7.82
CA GLY A 22 8.17 2.96 -8.03
C GLY A 22 7.06 2.09 -7.45
N THR A 23 6.14 2.65 -6.64
CA THR A 23 5.02 1.92 -6.05
C THR A 23 3.70 2.22 -6.77
N LEU A 24 3.26 3.48 -6.79
CA LEU A 24 1.99 3.96 -7.35
C LEU A 24 2.17 4.71 -8.68
N ILE A 25 3.33 5.32 -8.88
CA ILE A 25 3.70 6.08 -10.07
C ILE A 25 5.17 5.83 -10.41
N ASP A 26 5.56 6.23 -11.60
CA ASP A 26 6.96 6.49 -11.98
C ASP A 26 7.05 7.87 -12.64
N SER A 27 8.20 8.51 -12.55
CA SER A 27 8.44 9.83 -13.15
C SER A 27 9.64 9.79 -14.09
N THR A 28 9.48 10.45 -15.25
CA THR A 28 10.52 10.57 -16.28
C THR A 28 10.84 12.04 -16.55
N ASP A 29 11.89 12.28 -17.34
CA ASP A 29 12.29 13.62 -17.78
C ASP A 29 12.51 14.59 -16.60
N PHE A 30 13.35 14.18 -15.63
CA PHE A 30 13.65 14.96 -14.43
C PHE A 30 12.38 15.35 -13.65
N ASP A 31 11.49 14.37 -13.44
CA ASP A 31 10.24 14.51 -12.70
C ASP A 31 9.18 15.42 -13.37
N THR A 32 9.33 15.72 -14.67
CA THR A 32 8.37 16.56 -15.40
C THR A 32 7.22 15.78 -16.03
N VAL A 33 7.40 14.48 -16.28
CA VAL A 33 6.36 13.60 -16.80
C VAL A 33 6.06 12.53 -15.77
N ILE A 34 4.81 12.45 -15.31
CA ILE A 34 4.38 11.50 -14.28
C ILE A 34 3.49 10.44 -14.92
N HIS A 35 3.90 9.19 -14.77
CA HIS A 35 3.18 8.01 -15.26
C HIS A 35 2.51 7.32 -14.10
N LYS A 36 1.19 7.19 -14.17
CA LYS A 36 0.42 6.41 -13.20
C LYS A 36 0.65 4.93 -13.47
N ARG A 37 0.92 4.15 -12.41
CA ARG A 37 0.95 2.68 -12.53
C ARG A 37 -0.43 2.18 -12.99
N PRO A 38 -0.50 1.22 -13.93
CA PRO A 38 -1.78 0.69 -14.37
C PRO A 38 -2.67 0.27 -13.20
N GLY A 39 -3.94 0.70 -13.23
CA GLY A 39 -4.93 0.41 -12.19
C GLY A 39 -4.83 1.22 -10.89
N VAL A 40 -3.94 2.22 -10.79
CA VAL A 40 -3.74 2.96 -9.53
C VAL A 40 -5.00 3.66 -9.00
N ASP A 41 -5.87 4.18 -9.87
CA ASP A 41 -7.09 4.85 -9.43
C ASP A 41 -8.07 3.88 -8.78
N ALA A 42 -8.35 2.76 -9.46
CA ALA A 42 -9.19 1.70 -8.94
C ALA A 42 -8.62 1.13 -7.63
N PHE A 43 -7.30 0.88 -7.59
CA PHE A 43 -6.62 0.43 -6.37
C PHE A 43 -6.79 1.41 -5.21
N LEU A 44 -6.67 2.72 -5.46
CA LEU A 44 -6.86 3.72 -4.42
C LEU A 44 -8.34 3.82 -3.99
N ASP A 45 -9.29 3.76 -4.92
CA ASP A 45 -10.73 3.75 -4.61
C ASP A 45 -11.08 2.55 -3.71
N ASP A 46 -10.57 1.36 -4.04
CA ASP A 46 -10.68 0.15 -3.22
C ASP A 46 -10.05 0.39 -1.84
N CYS A 47 -8.84 0.95 -1.79
CA CYS A 47 -8.16 1.18 -0.53
C CYS A 47 -8.96 2.11 0.41
N PHE A 48 -9.51 3.20 -0.14
CA PHE A 48 -10.27 4.17 0.66
C PHE A 48 -11.64 3.63 1.10
N SER A 49 -12.21 2.65 0.40
CA SER A 49 -13.49 2.02 0.77
C SER A 49 -13.34 0.82 1.72
N SER A 50 -12.25 0.05 1.58
CA SER A 50 -12.04 -1.21 2.31
C SER A 50 -11.29 -1.03 3.64
N PHE A 51 -10.37 -0.08 3.76
CA PHE A 51 -9.49 0.03 4.93
C PHE A 51 -9.92 1.12 5.93
N ALA A 52 -9.44 1.02 7.18
CA ALA A 52 -9.76 1.97 8.24
C ALA A 52 -9.22 3.38 7.94
N ALA A 53 -8.05 3.45 7.30
CA ALA A 53 -7.42 4.68 6.85
C ALA A 53 -6.31 4.39 5.84
N VAL A 54 -6.06 5.34 4.95
CA VAL A 54 -4.98 5.29 3.96
C VAL A 54 -4.11 6.53 4.11
N ALA A 55 -2.79 6.37 4.04
CA ALA A 55 -1.81 7.44 4.18
C ALA A 55 -0.63 7.26 3.22
N ILE A 56 0.12 8.33 3.00
CA ILE A 56 1.34 8.32 2.19
C ILE A 56 2.59 8.41 3.07
N TRP A 57 3.63 7.68 2.70
CA TRP A 57 5.00 7.94 3.15
C TRP A 57 6.02 7.70 2.04
N THR A 58 6.41 8.75 1.32
CA THR A 58 7.44 8.72 0.26
C THR A 58 8.82 9.12 0.79
N HIS A 59 9.88 8.70 0.10
CA HIS A 59 11.24 9.21 0.28
C HIS A 59 11.51 10.54 -0.44
N ALA A 60 10.58 11.03 -1.26
CA ALA A 60 10.72 12.28 -1.97
C ALA A 60 10.55 13.50 -1.07
N GLY A 61 10.81 14.69 -1.63
CA GLY A 61 10.60 15.99 -0.98
C GLY A 61 9.13 16.26 -0.65
N SER A 62 8.88 17.19 0.28
CA SER A 62 7.50 17.56 0.67
C SER A 62 6.70 18.19 -0.47
N ASP A 63 7.37 18.91 -1.36
CA ASP A 63 6.69 19.60 -2.47
C ASP A 63 6.27 18.61 -3.55
N TRP A 64 7.12 17.63 -3.86
CA TRP A 64 6.76 16.49 -4.70
C TRP A 64 5.59 15.69 -4.13
N ALA A 65 5.69 15.28 -2.86
CA ALA A 65 4.63 14.51 -2.21
C ALA A 65 3.29 15.26 -2.23
N ARG A 66 3.32 16.58 -2.01
CA ARG A 66 2.13 17.44 -2.10
C ARG A 66 1.59 17.49 -3.53
N HIS A 67 2.45 17.75 -4.51
CA HIS A 67 2.05 17.85 -5.91
C HIS A 67 1.36 16.56 -6.38
N VAL A 68 2.00 15.41 -6.18
CA VAL A 68 1.46 14.10 -6.59
C VAL A 68 0.13 13.82 -5.90
N THR A 69 0.02 14.03 -4.59
CA THR A 69 -1.21 13.71 -3.83
C THR A 69 -2.36 14.67 -4.07
N GLN A 70 -2.09 15.89 -4.54
CA GLN A 70 -3.12 16.91 -4.79
C GLN A 70 -3.56 16.98 -6.25
N HIS A 71 -2.72 16.55 -7.20
CA HIS A 71 -2.96 16.76 -8.63
C HIS A 71 -2.88 15.49 -9.49
N VAL A 72 -2.23 14.42 -9.01
CA VAL A 72 -2.04 13.18 -9.78
C VAL A 72 -2.86 12.02 -9.24
N LEU A 73 -2.79 11.81 -7.91
CA LEU A 73 -3.50 10.75 -7.19
C LEU A 73 -4.84 11.28 -6.65
N THR A 74 -5.64 11.86 -7.54
CA THR A 74 -6.99 12.39 -7.24
C THR A 74 -8.05 11.30 -7.35
N ASP A 75 -9.25 11.58 -6.86
CA ASP A 75 -10.43 10.77 -7.13
C ASP A 75 -10.98 11.01 -8.55
N ALA A 76 -12.08 10.31 -8.89
CA ALA A 76 -12.74 10.41 -10.19
C ALA A 76 -13.25 11.82 -10.53
N ASP A 77 -13.51 12.66 -9.51
CA ASP A 77 -13.91 14.07 -9.68
C ASP A 77 -12.70 15.02 -9.78
N GLY A 78 -11.48 14.49 -9.76
CA GLY A 78 -10.24 15.30 -9.76
C GLY A 78 -9.93 15.96 -8.42
N ARG A 79 -10.55 15.53 -7.31
CA ARG A 79 -10.31 16.09 -5.99
C ARG A 79 -9.21 15.33 -5.25
N PRO A 80 -8.46 15.99 -4.34
CA PRO A 80 -7.51 15.30 -3.48
C PRO A 80 -8.21 14.24 -2.62
N ARG A 81 -7.67 13.02 -2.63
CA ARG A 81 -8.17 11.92 -1.81
C ARG A 81 -7.98 12.22 -0.31
N PRO A 82 -8.84 11.67 0.59
CA PRO A 82 -8.83 12.03 2.01
C PRO A 82 -7.72 11.31 2.80
N TRP A 83 -6.47 11.52 2.41
CA TRP A 83 -5.30 10.93 3.07
C TRP A 83 -5.27 11.23 4.57
N ALA A 84 -5.13 10.20 5.41
CA ALA A 84 -5.04 10.39 6.86
C ALA A 84 -3.78 11.18 7.27
N PHE A 85 -2.70 11.05 6.49
CA PHE A 85 -1.54 11.93 6.48
C PHE A 85 -0.70 11.70 5.22
N VAL A 86 0.14 12.69 4.88
CA VAL A 86 1.16 12.60 3.82
C VAL A 86 2.52 12.91 4.43
N TRP A 87 3.42 11.92 4.45
CA TRP A 87 4.79 12.07 4.95
C TRP A 87 5.81 11.97 3.82
N SER A 88 6.86 12.79 3.91
CA SER A 88 7.97 12.86 2.97
C SER A 88 9.27 12.34 3.60
N ALA A 89 10.40 12.45 2.87
CA ALA A 89 11.73 12.11 3.37
C ALA A 89 12.07 12.76 4.72
N SER A 90 11.52 13.95 4.99
CA SER A 90 11.67 14.65 6.27
C SER A 90 11.24 13.84 7.50
N ARG A 91 10.38 12.82 7.30
CA ARG A 91 9.94 11.91 8.35
C ARG A 91 10.72 10.59 8.38
N ALA A 92 11.56 10.31 7.40
CA ALA A 92 12.47 9.15 7.42
C ALA A 92 13.46 9.24 8.61
N SER A 93 14.13 8.14 8.90
CA SER A 93 15.18 8.07 9.92
C SER A 93 16.45 7.55 9.29
N ALA A 94 17.55 8.30 9.41
CA ALA A 94 18.86 7.80 9.07
C ALA A 94 19.31 6.72 10.07
N LYS A 95 19.70 5.56 9.55
CA LYS A 95 20.40 4.49 10.26
C LYS A 95 21.79 4.36 9.66
N ARG A 96 22.81 4.37 10.52
CA ARG A 96 24.19 4.10 10.09
C ARG A 96 24.27 2.65 9.62
N LYS A 97 24.85 2.43 8.44
CA LYS A 97 25.28 1.11 8.00
C LYS A 97 26.52 0.71 8.81
N PRO A 98 26.70 -0.59 9.08
CA PRO A 98 28.01 -1.10 9.51
C PRO A 98 29.08 -0.67 8.50
N ILE A 99 30.30 -0.46 8.98
CA ILE A 99 31.45 -0.25 8.10
C ILE A 99 31.74 -1.62 7.47
N GLU A 100 31.50 -1.75 6.17
CA GLU A 100 31.73 -3.00 5.43
C GLU A 100 33.16 -3.06 4.89
N HIS A 101 33.77 -1.91 4.60
CA HIS A 101 35.13 -1.81 4.11
C HIS A 101 35.99 -0.85 4.92
N MET A 102 37.25 -1.21 5.13
CA MET A 102 38.24 -0.42 5.88
C MET A 102 38.48 0.99 5.27
N PHE A 103 38.09 1.21 4.01
CA PHE A 103 38.19 2.47 3.29
C PHE A 103 36.90 3.31 3.27
N ASP A 104 35.83 2.88 3.94
CA ASP A 104 34.61 3.68 4.08
C ASP A 104 34.89 4.86 5.04
N LEU A 105 35.46 5.95 4.49
CA LEU A 105 35.84 7.15 5.25
C LEU A 105 34.66 7.77 6.02
N HIS A 106 33.43 7.47 5.59
CA HIS A 106 32.20 7.81 6.30
C HIS A 106 31.20 6.65 6.23
N PRO A 107 30.57 6.25 7.36
CA PRO A 107 29.56 5.19 7.34
C PRO A 107 28.37 5.65 6.50
N ALA A 108 28.08 4.91 5.44
CA ALA A 108 26.88 5.09 4.64
C ALA A 108 25.63 5.07 5.55
N ARG A 109 24.58 5.78 5.15
CA ARG A 109 23.32 5.83 5.89
C ARG A 109 22.22 5.23 5.06
N ASP A 110 21.49 4.29 5.64
CA ASP A 110 20.18 3.93 5.14
C ASP A 110 19.16 4.90 5.70
N TYR A 111 18.22 5.31 4.87
CA TYR A 111 17.07 6.05 5.34
C TYR A 111 15.86 5.12 5.37
N ILE A 112 15.27 4.98 6.55
CA ILE A 112 14.18 4.02 6.79
C ILE A 112 12.89 4.75 7.16
N LYS A 113 11.76 4.09 6.97
CA LYS A 113 10.40 4.57 7.30
C LYS A 113 9.85 3.87 8.56
N PRO A 114 10.30 4.20 9.78
CA PRO A 114 9.89 3.45 10.97
C PRO A 114 8.42 3.68 11.33
N LEU A 115 7.57 2.66 11.17
CA LEU A 115 6.14 2.73 11.50
C LEU A 115 5.87 3.06 12.98
N LEU A 116 6.85 2.87 13.86
CA LEU A 116 6.78 3.36 15.24
C LEU A 116 6.44 4.87 15.32
N LYS A 117 6.90 5.69 14.36
CA LYS A 117 6.54 7.12 14.28
C LYS A 117 5.04 7.29 14.00
N VAL A 118 4.46 6.44 13.16
CA VAL A 118 3.03 6.44 12.84
C VAL A 118 2.22 6.11 14.10
N TRP A 119 2.57 5.04 14.80
CA TRP A 119 1.81 4.53 15.95
C TRP A 119 1.87 5.42 17.20
N ARG A 120 2.84 6.33 17.30
CA ARG A 120 2.96 7.27 18.45
C ARG A 120 1.86 8.33 18.51
N GLY A 121 1.16 8.61 17.40
CA GLY A 121 0.17 9.68 17.35
C GLY A 121 -1.23 9.20 17.78
N LYS A 122 -1.82 9.80 18.82
CA LYS A 122 -3.18 9.45 19.28
C LYS A 122 -4.23 9.52 18.17
N LYS A 123 -4.21 10.58 17.34
CA LYS A 123 -5.11 10.75 16.18
C LYS A 123 -4.95 9.62 15.17
N ARG A 124 -3.71 9.22 14.87
CA ARG A 124 -3.42 8.13 13.93
C ARG A 124 -3.83 6.77 14.50
N ALA A 125 -3.57 6.52 15.78
CA ALA A 125 -4.03 5.31 16.45
C ALA A 125 -5.57 5.19 16.43
N ALA A 126 -6.29 6.31 16.65
CA ALA A 126 -7.74 6.36 16.55
C ALA A 126 -8.26 6.13 15.11
N ALA A 127 -7.49 6.52 14.10
CA ALA A 127 -7.77 6.21 12.69
C ALA A 127 -7.41 4.76 12.28
N GLY A 128 -6.93 3.92 13.21
CA GLY A 128 -6.61 2.52 12.94
C GLY A 128 -5.11 2.20 12.81
N PHE A 129 -4.24 3.21 12.74
CA PHE A 129 -2.80 3.00 12.64
C PHE A 129 -2.19 2.51 13.96
N THR A 130 -2.19 1.20 14.13
CA THR A 130 -1.57 0.51 15.27
C THR A 130 -0.57 -0.54 14.81
N ARG A 131 0.30 -0.99 15.72
CA ARG A 131 1.28 -2.04 15.44
C ARG A 131 0.67 -3.30 14.83
N ASP A 132 -0.54 -3.65 15.23
CA ASP A 132 -1.18 -4.92 14.85
C ASP A 132 -2.11 -4.79 13.64
N ARG A 133 -2.35 -3.56 13.17
CA ARG A 133 -3.32 -3.25 12.11
C ARG A 133 -2.78 -2.31 11.03
N THR A 134 -1.48 -2.02 11.01
CA THR A 134 -0.89 -1.18 9.94
C THR A 134 -0.13 -2.06 8.94
N ILE A 135 -0.37 -1.86 7.65
CA ILE A 135 0.48 -2.33 6.56
C ILE A 135 1.18 -1.15 5.90
N ILE A 136 2.47 -1.32 5.57
CA ILE A 136 3.20 -0.45 4.65
C ILE A 136 3.43 -1.19 3.33
N VAL A 137 3.02 -0.58 2.22
CA VAL A 137 3.27 -1.06 0.86
C VAL A 137 4.45 -0.28 0.31
N GLU A 138 5.49 -0.99 -0.13
CA GLU A 138 6.78 -0.39 -0.49
C GLU A 138 7.49 -1.23 -1.56
N ASP A 139 8.00 -0.61 -2.60
CA ASP A 139 8.80 -1.28 -3.61
C ASP A 139 10.26 -1.55 -3.15
N THR A 140 10.80 -0.66 -2.32
CA THR A 140 12.19 -0.64 -1.85
C THR A 140 12.32 -1.28 -0.46
N PRO A 141 12.77 -2.56 -0.32
CA PRO A 141 12.72 -3.26 0.96
C PRO A 141 13.61 -2.65 2.05
N SER A 142 14.68 -1.95 1.65
CA SER A 142 15.60 -1.26 2.57
C SER A 142 14.90 -0.14 3.37
N ASN A 143 13.86 0.50 2.81
CA ASN A 143 13.06 1.51 3.50
C ASN A 143 12.26 0.92 4.68
N CYS A 144 11.98 -0.39 4.63
CA CYS A 144 11.15 -1.12 5.59
C CYS A 144 11.94 -1.99 6.59
N LYS A 145 13.26 -1.80 6.72
CA LYS A 145 14.13 -2.58 7.65
C LYS A 145 13.69 -2.61 9.12
N SER A 146 12.77 -1.76 9.56
CA SER A 146 12.21 -1.79 10.92
C SER A 146 10.79 -2.35 11.00
N ASN A 147 10.22 -2.81 9.89
CA ASN A 147 8.79 -3.05 9.72
C ASN A 147 8.47 -4.42 9.11
N TYR A 148 9.38 -5.41 9.13
CA TYR A 148 9.23 -6.67 8.37
C TYR A 148 7.84 -7.34 8.49
N GLY A 149 7.28 -7.45 9.70
CA GLY A 149 5.95 -8.06 9.88
C GLY A 149 4.77 -7.20 9.38
N ASN A 150 5.00 -5.91 9.14
CA ASN A 150 4.00 -4.94 8.70
C ASN A 150 4.20 -4.52 7.23
N ALA A 151 5.18 -5.07 6.51
CA ALA A 151 5.46 -4.67 5.13
C ALA A 151 4.87 -5.67 4.13
N VAL A 152 4.33 -5.14 3.03
CA VAL A 152 4.06 -5.86 1.78
C VAL A 152 4.98 -5.23 0.73
N TYR A 153 5.80 -6.06 0.08
CA TYR A 153 6.73 -5.59 -0.94
C TYR A 153 6.13 -5.78 -2.32
N VAL A 154 6.24 -4.75 -3.16
CA VAL A 154 5.79 -4.81 -4.56
C VAL A 154 6.99 -4.71 -5.50
N PRO A 155 6.92 -5.23 -6.73
CA PRO A 155 7.90 -4.90 -7.76
C PRO A 155 7.89 -3.39 -8.04
N THR A 156 9.08 -2.81 -8.21
CA THR A 156 9.24 -1.43 -8.68
C THR A 156 8.58 -1.27 -10.05
N PHE A 157 7.67 -0.31 -10.16
CA PHE A 157 7.05 0.08 -11.42
C PHE A 157 8.01 0.96 -12.24
N GLN A 158 8.01 0.74 -13.55
CA GLN A 158 8.77 1.53 -14.51
C GLN A 158 7.82 2.03 -15.60
N ALA A 159 7.90 3.32 -15.91
CA ALA A 159 7.11 3.94 -16.96
C ALA A 159 7.27 3.17 -18.28
N GLY A 160 6.14 2.84 -18.91
CA GLY A 160 6.09 2.07 -20.15
C GLY A 160 5.69 0.60 -19.98
N ASP A 161 5.69 0.04 -18.77
CA ASP A 161 5.12 -1.30 -18.51
C ASP A 161 3.60 -1.24 -18.33
N TRP A 162 2.88 -1.12 -19.45
CA TRP A 162 1.41 -1.08 -19.45
C TRP A 162 0.75 -2.44 -19.18
N SER A 163 1.54 -3.51 -19.18
CA SER A 163 1.09 -4.85 -18.79
C SER A 163 1.20 -5.10 -17.28
N ASP A 164 1.77 -4.17 -16.50
CA ASP A 164 1.84 -4.28 -15.05
C ASP A 164 0.44 -4.49 -14.45
N ASN A 165 0.27 -5.61 -13.76
CA ASN A 165 -0.96 -6.00 -13.08
C ASN A 165 -0.78 -6.06 -11.56
N THR A 166 0.26 -5.39 -11.03
CA THR A 166 0.64 -5.48 -9.62
C THR A 166 -0.43 -4.88 -8.73
N LEU A 167 -0.98 -3.71 -9.06
CA LEU A 167 -1.99 -3.05 -8.21
C LEU A 167 -3.33 -3.79 -8.16
N PRO A 168 -3.88 -4.31 -9.28
CA PRO A 168 -5.05 -5.20 -9.22
C PRO A 168 -4.84 -6.44 -8.34
N LEU A 169 -3.70 -7.13 -8.47
CA LEU A 169 -3.39 -8.28 -7.63
C LEU A 169 -3.20 -7.88 -6.16
N LEU A 170 -2.61 -6.70 -5.92
CA LEU A 170 -2.38 -6.18 -4.58
C LEU A 170 -3.70 -5.84 -3.87
N SER A 171 -4.69 -5.27 -4.57
CA SER A 171 -6.04 -5.06 -4.02
C SER A 171 -6.61 -6.36 -3.47
N LEU A 172 -6.58 -7.44 -4.27
CA LEU A 172 -7.08 -8.76 -3.86
C LEU A 172 -6.33 -9.28 -2.64
N HIS A 173 -5.00 -9.21 -2.65
CA HIS A 173 -4.20 -9.67 -1.53
C HIS A 173 -4.46 -8.90 -0.23
N LEU A 174 -4.58 -7.57 -0.30
CA LEU A 174 -4.82 -6.75 0.90
C LEU A 174 -6.21 -6.99 1.49
N ASP A 175 -7.22 -7.21 0.65
CA ASP A 175 -8.57 -7.63 1.05
C ASP A 175 -8.53 -8.97 1.80
N GLU A 176 -7.87 -9.98 1.21
CA GLU A 176 -7.72 -11.31 1.82
C GLU A 176 -6.94 -11.24 3.14
N LEU A 177 -5.90 -10.43 3.20
CA LEU A 177 -5.10 -10.20 4.40
C LEU A 177 -5.93 -9.56 5.51
N ASP A 178 -6.73 -8.52 5.21
CA ASP A 178 -7.63 -7.90 6.20
C ASP A 178 -8.66 -8.90 6.71
N ALA A 179 -9.31 -9.62 5.81
CA ALA A 179 -10.30 -10.63 6.14
C ALA A 179 -9.71 -11.72 7.03
N HIS A 180 -8.53 -12.24 6.69
CA HIS A 180 -7.83 -13.26 7.48
C HIS A 180 -7.45 -12.74 8.87
N VAL A 181 -6.83 -11.56 8.95
CA VAL A 181 -6.40 -10.95 10.21
C VAL A 181 -7.58 -10.70 11.16
N ARG A 182 -8.72 -10.27 10.62
CA ARG A 182 -9.96 -10.07 11.37
C ARG A 182 -10.57 -11.41 11.81
N ALA A 183 -10.74 -12.35 10.89
CA ALA A 183 -11.34 -13.65 11.18
C ALA A 183 -10.58 -14.42 12.26
N GLN A 184 -9.25 -14.33 12.26
CA GLN A 184 -8.40 -14.99 13.26
C GLN A 184 -8.15 -14.14 14.51
N GLY A 185 -8.50 -12.85 14.50
CA GLY A 185 -8.23 -11.92 15.60
C GLY A 185 -6.73 -11.75 15.92
N ILE A 186 -5.84 -12.07 14.98
CA ILE A 186 -4.37 -12.03 15.16
C ILE A 186 -3.79 -10.68 14.78
N SER A 187 -2.52 -10.43 15.13
CA SER A 187 -1.77 -9.28 14.60
C SER A 187 -1.35 -9.54 13.15
N VAL A 188 -1.43 -8.53 12.29
CA VAL A 188 -0.94 -8.62 10.89
C VAL A 188 0.54 -9.01 10.81
N ARG A 189 1.29 -8.79 11.89
CA ARG A 189 2.72 -9.10 12.03
C ARG A 189 3.05 -10.59 11.99
N TYR A 190 2.06 -11.46 12.22
CA TYR A 190 2.25 -12.91 12.25
C TYR A 190 1.87 -13.60 10.94
N VAL A 191 1.33 -12.85 9.97
CA VAL A 191 0.94 -13.40 8.66
C VAL A 191 2.14 -13.34 7.71
N GLU A 192 2.38 -14.38 6.91
CA GLU A 192 3.41 -14.37 5.86
C GLU A 192 2.93 -13.53 4.67
N LYS A 193 3.83 -12.74 4.05
CA LYS A 193 3.48 -11.74 3.02
C LYS A 193 4.45 -11.68 1.85
N ARG A 194 5.51 -12.50 1.83
CA ARG A 194 6.57 -12.42 0.79
C ARG A 194 6.15 -13.00 -0.55
N TRP A 195 5.20 -13.92 -0.58
CA TRP A 195 4.84 -14.71 -1.76
C TRP A 195 3.47 -14.36 -2.33
N TRP A 196 2.92 -13.21 -1.93
CA TRP A 196 1.56 -12.80 -2.23
C TRP A 196 1.21 -12.73 -3.72
N SER A 197 2.19 -12.44 -4.58
CA SER A 197 2.01 -12.36 -6.04
C SER A 197 2.27 -13.68 -6.78
N THR A 198 2.77 -14.70 -6.08
CA THR A 198 3.12 -16.02 -6.63
C THR A 198 2.25 -17.15 -6.09
N GLU A 199 1.57 -16.91 -4.97
CA GLU A 199 0.49 -17.77 -4.53
C GLU A 199 -0.60 -17.67 -5.59
N VAL A 200 -0.69 -18.71 -6.42
CA VAL A 200 -1.86 -18.93 -7.27
C VAL A 200 -3.04 -18.89 -6.31
N VAL A 201 -3.76 -17.77 -6.29
CA VAL A 201 -5.04 -17.69 -5.62
C VAL A 201 -5.85 -18.81 -6.28
N PRO A 202 -6.18 -19.90 -5.58
CA PRO A 202 -7.16 -20.80 -6.14
C PRO A 202 -8.38 -19.91 -6.35
N PRO A 203 -8.95 -19.81 -7.57
CA PRO A 203 -10.17 -19.07 -7.75
C PRO A 203 -11.11 -19.59 -6.67
N CYS A 204 -11.63 -18.69 -5.84
CA CYS A 204 -12.40 -19.10 -4.68
C CYS A 204 -13.42 -20.15 -5.11
N CYS A 205 -13.68 -21.15 -4.26
CA CYS A 205 -14.48 -22.33 -4.63
C CYS A 205 -15.95 -22.02 -5.04
N CYS A 206 -16.34 -20.75 -5.15
CA CYS A 206 -17.58 -20.35 -5.78
C CYS A 206 -17.31 -19.39 -6.95
N PHE A 207 -17.60 -19.90 -8.14
CA PHE A 207 -17.62 -19.15 -9.42
C PHE A 207 -18.45 -17.85 -9.35
N SER A 208 -19.31 -17.69 -8.34
CA SER A 208 -20.18 -16.53 -8.13
C SER A 208 -19.45 -15.26 -7.67
N CYS A 209 -18.33 -15.35 -6.93
CA CYS A 209 -17.65 -14.15 -6.39
C CYS A 209 -16.76 -13.46 -7.42
N LEU A 210 -16.21 -14.20 -8.38
CA LEU A 210 -15.34 -13.64 -9.42
C LEU A 210 -16.15 -12.85 -10.46
N LEU A 211 -17.34 -13.36 -10.83
CA LEU A 211 -18.24 -12.69 -11.78
C LEU A 211 -18.89 -11.43 -11.19
N ALA A 212 -19.15 -11.38 -9.88
CA ALA A 212 -19.73 -10.22 -9.22
C ALA A 212 -18.78 -9.02 -9.05
N ARG A 213 -17.48 -9.17 -9.35
CA ARG A 213 -16.47 -8.10 -9.26
C ARG A 213 -15.97 -7.63 -10.63
N MET A 214 -16.36 -8.29 -11.71
CA MET A 214 -15.98 -7.96 -13.08
C MET A 214 -17.23 -7.70 -13.93
N ASP A 215 -18.09 -6.76 -13.50
CA ASP A 215 -19.14 -6.19 -14.34
C ASP A 215 -18.51 -5.46 -15.54
N LEU A 216 -18.07 -6.25 -16.51
CA LEU A 216 -17.98 -5.87 -17.90
C LEU A 216 -19.33 -6.25 -18.49
N ASP A 217 -20.16 -5.24 -18.74
CA ASP A 217 -21.37 -5.35 -19.57
C ASP A 217 -21.01 -6.08 -20.87
N VAL A 218 -21.38 -7.36 -20.96
CA VAL A 218 -21.43 -8.08 -22.24
C VAL A 218 -22.80 -7.75 -22.84
N PRO A 219 -22.87 -7.04 -23.97
CA PRO A 219 -24.15 -6.80 -24.62
C PRO A 219 -24.74 -8.13 -25.09
N ASP A 220 -26.00 -8.34 -24.71
CA ASP A 220 -26.85 -9.47 -25.06
C ASP A 220 -26.96 -9.59 -26.58
N THR A 221 -26.14 -10.46 -27.19
CA THR A 221 -26.35 -10.87 -28.58
C THR A 221 -27.51 -11.86 -28.60
N GLY A 222 -28.72 -11.28 -28.68
CA GLY A 222 -29.97 -12.01 -28.83
C GLY A 222 -29.89 -13.06 -29.93
N ALA A 223 -30.30 -14.27 -29.57
CA ALA A 223 -30.41 -15.40 -30.47
C ALA A 223 -31.43 -15.11 -31.57
N TRP A 224 -31.00 -15.25 -32.82
CA TRP A 224 -31.87 -15.35 -33.99
C TRP A 224 -32.22 -16.82 -34.23
N THR A 225 -33.49 -17.18 -34.05
CA THR A 225 -34.20 -18.29 -34.71
C THR A 225 -35.63 -17.80 -35.00
N PRO A 226 -36.26 -18.19 -36.11
CA PRO A 226 -36.54 -19.60 -36.46
C PRO A 226 -35.66 -20.18 -37.57
#